data_AF-A0AA86VLM5-F1
#
_entry.id   AF-A0AA86VLM5-F1
#
_cell.length_a   1.000
_cell.length_b   1.000
_cell.length_c   1.000
_cell.angle_alpha   90.00
_cell.angle_beta   90.00
_cell.angle_gamma   90.00
#
_symmetry.space_group_name_H-M   'P 1'
#
loop_
_entity.id
_entity.type
_entity.pdbx_description
1 polymer ?
#
loop_
_entity_poly.entity_id
_entity_poly.type
_entity_poly.pdbx_seq_one_letter_code
_entity_poly.pdbx_strand_id
1 'polypeptide(L)'
;MITLTGQIQRFVLSDLTNSWQLFYSAPADQCDNFAVCGVNSNCDANRSPTCECLQGFIPRSQENWNAQNWSDGCVRRVNLDYGNSDGFLKYQRMKLPDTSTSWFDKSMNLEECKNFCLKNCSCTAYANLDIRDGGSGCLLWFNNIVDVRKLTTGGQDLFIRVAASEIGVKRTCRNMMNIREHCTILSLEKICDQKASNCHQLTGKNQVVSWKNHTDNTQKEEIDIPIFDLSTIANATNDFSIINKLGEGGFGPVYKGTLANGQDVAVKRLCNNSGQGPKEFINEVVLIADL
;
A
#
# COMPACT_ATOMS: atom_id res chain seq x y z
N MET A 1 -23.48 -9.55 21.75
CA MET A 1 -24.47 -8.46 21.82
C MET A 1 -23.89 -7.27 21.07
N ILE A 2 -24.71 -6.50 20.35
CA ILE A 2 -24.31 -5.22 19.78
C ILE A 2 -25.06 -4.14 20.56
N THR A 3 -24.34 -3.15 21.08
CA THR A 3 -24.93 -2.04 21.84
C THR A 3 -25.62 -1.03 20.92
N LEU A 4 -26.42 -0.11 21.48
CA LEU A 4 -27.01 1.00 20.72
C LEU A 4 -25.96 1.93 20.09
N THR A 5 -24.73 1.92 20.61
CA THR A 5 -23.59 2.67 20.05
C THR A 5 -22.80 1.89 19.00
N GLY A 6 -23.25 0.69 18.61
CA GLY A 6 -22.60 -0.14 17.61
C GLY A 6 -21.40 -0.95 18.11
N GLN A 7 -21.17 -1.03 19.42
CA GLN A 7 -20.06 -1.80 19.99
C GLN A 7 -20.45 -3.27 20.11
N ILE A 8 -19.55 -4.16 19.67
CA ILE A 8 -19.72 -5.61 19.81
C ILE A 8 -19.20 -6.00 21.19
N GLN A 9 -20.03 -6.66 22.00
CA GLN A 9 -19.65 -7.17 23.31
C GLN A 9 -19.96 -8.66 23.43
N ARG A 10 -19.02 -9.42 23.97
CA ARG A 10 -19.19 -10.82 24.35
C ARG A 10 -19.13 -10.93 25.86
N PHE A 11 -20.15 -11.53 26.44
CA PHE A 11 -20.21 -11.86 27.86
C PHE A 11 -20.08 -13.37 28.05
N VAL A 12 -19.47 -13.78 29.16
CA VAL A 12 -19.35 -15.18 29.59
C VAL A 12 -19.92 -15.27 31.01
N LEU A 13 -20.78 -16.26 31.25
CA LEU A 13 -21.33 -16.50 32.59
C LEU A 13 -20.22 -17.12 33.46
N SER A 14 -19.92 -16.47 34.58
CA SER A 14 -18.92 -16.94 35.53
C SER A 14 -19.57 -17.72 36.66
N ASP A 15 -19.25 -19.01 36.77
CA ASP A 15 -19.75 -19.88 37.84
C ASP A 15 -19.31 -19.42 39.24
N LEU A 16 -18.14 -18.75 39.34
CA LEU A 16 -17.60 -18.25 40.60
C LEU A 16 -18.42 -17.09 41.19
N THR A 17 -18.98 -16.24 40.33
CA THR A 17 -19.69 -15.01 40.75
C THR A 17 -21.17 -15.05 40.41
N ASN A 18 -21.63 -16.11 39.72
CA ASN A 18 -22.97 -16.25 39.16
C ASN A 18 -23.43 -15.00 38.39
N SER A 19 -22.51 -14.39 37.63
CA SER A 19 -22.73 -13.13 36.93
C SER A 19 -22.12 -13.15 35.53
N TRP A 20 -22.71 -12.36 34.63
CA TRP A 20 -22.20 -12.17 33.27
C TRP A 20 -20.98 -11.25 33.32
N GLN A 21 -19.83 -11.79 32.93
CA GLN A 21 -18.58 -11.06 32.87
C GLN A 21 -18.29 -10.65 31.42
N LEU A 22 -17.92 -9.38 31.22
CA LEU A 22 -17.51 -8.90 29.90
C LEU A 22 -16.18 -9.57 29.53
N PHE A 23 -16.21 -10.40 28.49
CA PHE A 23 -15.05 -11.14 28.01
C PHE A 23 -14.31 -10.40 26.90
N TYR A 24 -15.06 -9.74 26.01
CA TYR A 24 -14.50 -9.03 24.86
C TYR A 24 -15.41 -7.88 24.44
N SER A 25 -14.81 -6.77 24.01
CA SER A 25 -15.50 -5.63 23.42
C SER A 25 -14.72 -5.11 22.22
N ALA A 26 -15.43 -4.71 21.16
CA ALA A 26 -14.86 -4.09 19.97
C ALA A 26 -15.69 -2.87 19.51
N PRO A 27 -15.06 -1.83 18.93
CA PRO A 27 -13.61 -1.65 18.76
C PRO A 27 -12.88 -1.51 20.11
N ALA A 28 -11.69 -2.08 20.23
CA ALA A 28 -10.88 -2.07 21.45
C ALA A 28 -9.96 -0.84 21.53
N ASP A 29 -9.53 -0.34 20.38
CA ASP A 29 -8.68 0.84 20.25
C ASP A 29 -8.98 1.59 18.95
N GLN A 30 -8.31 2.72 18.74
CA GLN A 30 -8.52 3.55 17.56
C GLN A 30 -8.18 2.86 16.23
N CYS A 31 -7.31 1.84 16.22
CA CYS A 31 -6.95 1.07 15.03
C CYS A 31 -7.99 0.01 14.65
N ASP A 32 -9.00 -0.25 15.49
CA ASP A 32 -10.16 -1.07 15.09
C ASP A 32 -11.17 -0.27 14.25
N ASN A 33 -11.08 1.06 14.26
CA ASN A 33 -11.88 1.87 13.35
C ASN A 33 -11.35 1.70 11.93
N PHE A 34 -12.28 1.49 11.00
CA PHE A 34 -11.95 1.22 9.60
C PHE A 34 -11.15 2.37 8.98
N ALA A 35 -10.05 2.03 8.31
CA ALA A 35 -9.28 2.93 7.45
C ALA A 35 -8.69 4.20 8.10
N VAL A 36 -8.42 4.19 9.41
CA VAL A 36 -7.86 5.36 10.13
C VAL A 36 -6.56 5.90 9.53
N CYS A 37 -5.68 5.03 9.02
CA CYS A 37 -4.37 5.44 8.50
C CYS A 37 -4.33 5.75 6.99
N GLY A 38 -5.46 5.69 6.29
CA GLY A 38 -5.49 5.80 4.82
C GLY A 38 -4.87 4.60 4.10
N VAL A 39 -4.68 4.71 2.80
CA VAL A 39 -4.17 3.61 1.96
C VAL A 39 -2.66 3.39 2.13
N ASN A 40 -2.21 2.15 1.94
CA ASN A 40 -0.80 1.73 1.96
C ASN A 40 -0.02 2.14 3.22
N SER A 41 -0.71 2.22 4.35
CA SER A 41 -0.17 2.53 5.66
C SER A 41 -0.60 1.46 6.68
N ASN A 42 0.06 1.45 7.82
CA ASN A 42 -0.21 0.56 8.93
C ASN A 42 -0.62 1.36 10.17
N CYS A 43 -1.64 0.87 10.87
CA CYS A 43 -2.03 1.35 12.20
C CYS A 43 -1.36 0.52 13.31
N ASP A 44 -0.69 1.18 14.25
CA ASP A 44 -0.18 0.56 15.48
C ASP A 44 -0.56 1.42 16.70
N ALA A 45 -1.53 0.93 17.47
CA ALA A 45 -2.06 1.61 18.65
C ALA A 45 -1.01 1.82 19.75
N ASN A 46 0.13 1.12 19.70
CA ASN A 46 1.21 1.25 20.70
C ASN A 46 2.32 2.21 20.25
N ARG A 47 2.19 2.86 19.09
CA ARG A 47 3.17 3.80 18.56
C ARG A 47 2.63 5.22 18.49
N SER A 48 3.55 6.17 18.55
CA SER A 48 3.32 7.58 18.27
C SER A 48 4.33 8.05 17.21
N PRO A 49 3.88 8.47 16.01
CA PRO A 49 2.49 8.52 15.56
C PRO A 49 1.89 7.12 15.36
N THR A 50 0.56 7.02 15.46
CA THR A 50 -0.17 5.75 15.35
C THR A 50 -0.12 5.17 13.93
N CYS A 51 -0.08 6.04 12.93
CA CYS A 51 -0.03 5.65 11.52
C CYS A 51 1.38 5.82 10.96
N GLU A 52 1.85 4.80 10.25
CA GLU A 52 3.12 4.80 9.54
C GLU A 52 2.91 4.26 8.11
N CYS A 53 3.52 4.89 7.11
CA CYS A 53 3.54 4.31 5.77
C CYS A 53 4.24 2.94 5.79
N LEU A 54 3.72 2.01 5.00
CA LEU A 54 4.39 0.73 4.79
C LEU A 54 5.78 0.97 4.16
N GLN A 55 6.72 0.07 4.41
CA GLN A 55 8.07 0.19 3.89
C GLN A 55 8.03 0.08 2.36
N GLY A 56 8.78 0.96 1.69
CA GLY A 56 8.67 1.18 0.25
C GLY A 56 7.64 2.24 -0.15
N PHE A 57 6.90 2.80 0.81
CA PHE A 57 5.92 3.86 0.60
C PHE A 57 6.31 5.15 1.34
N ILE A 58 5.77 6.28 0.88
CA ILE A 58 5.93 7.61 1.45
C ILE A 58 4.56 8.32 1.50
N PRO A 59 4.35 9.28 2.40
CA PRO A 59 3.10 10.02 2.47
C PRO A 59 2.78 10.72 1.15
N ARG A 60 1.51 10.70 0.73
CA ARG A 60 1.09 11.46 -0.45
C ARG A 60 1.23 12.97 -0.23
N SER A 61 0.90 13.43 0.99
CA SER A 61 1.07 14.82 1.43
C SER A 61 1.85 14.84 2.74
N GLN A 62 3.08 15.37 2.71
CA GLN A 62 3.90 15.46 3.92
C GLN A 62 3.34 16.47 4.94
N GLU A 63 2.68 17.52 4.45
CA GLU A 63 2.02 18.53 5.30
C GLU A 63 0.89 17.91 6.11
N ASN A 64 -0.04 17.22 5.45
CA ASN A 64 -1.15 16.52 6.12
C ASN A 64 -0.62 15.45 7.09
N TRP A 65 0.40 14.71 6.68
CA TRP A 65 1.01 13.68 7.53
C TRP A 65 1.62 14.25 8.82
N ASN A 66 2.29 15.40 8.73
CA ASN A 66 2.86 16.11 9.89
C ASN A 66 1.76 16.70 10.78
N ALA A 67 0.62 17.07 10.20
CA ALA A 67 -0.57 17.51 10.91
C ALA A 67 -1.41 16.35 11.50
N GLN A 68 -0.92 15.11 11.43
CA GLN A 68 -1.64 13.89 11.86
C GLN A 68 -2.95 13.63 11.09
N ASN A 69 -3.06 14.18 9.88
CA ASN A 69 -4.09 13.83 8.93
C ASN A 69 -3.54 12.80 7.93
N TRP A 70 -3.95 11.53 8.08
CA TRP A 70 -3.46 10.42 7.27
C TRP A 70 -4.42 10.02 6.13
N SER A 71 -5.49 10.79 5.89
CA SER A 71 -6.55 10.45 4.93
C SER A 71 -6.03 10.18 3.51
N ASP A 72 -4.99 10.91 3.10
CA ASP A 72 -4.40 10.81 1.76
C ASP A 72 -3.59 9.51 1.55
N GLY A 73 -3.29 8.82 2.64
CA GLY A 73 -2.50 7.61 2.69
C GLY A 73 -1.07 7.80 2.15
N CYS A 74 -0.54 6.69 1.65
CA CYS A 74 0.83 6.59 1.17
C CYS A 74 0.88 6.11 -0.29
N VAL A 75 1.89 6.59 -1.00
CA VAL A 75 2.21 6.20 -2.38
C VAL A 75 3.57 5.51 -2.42
N ARG A 76 3.81 4.69 -3.43
CA ARG A 76 5.10 4.02 -3.60
C ARG A 76 6.21 5.06 -3.74
N ARG A 77 7.32 4.86 -3.03
CA ARG A 77 8.51 5.70 -3.14
C ARG A 77 9.22 5.49 -4.47
N VAL A 78 9.30 4.23 -4.88
CA VAL A 78 9.88 3.78 -6.13
C VAL A 78 8.81 3.00 -6.88
N ASN A 79 8.60 3.35 -8.15
CA ASN A 79 7.70 2.60 -9.01
C ASN A 79 8.18 1.16 -9.15
N LEU A 80 7.24 0.24 -9.31
CA LEU A 80 7.58 -1.15 -9.56
C LEU A 80 8.15 -1.28 -10.97
N ASP A 81 9.32 -1.89 -11.06
CA ASP A 81 9.89 -2.31 -12.33
C ASP A 81 9.36 -3.71 -12.58
N TYR A 82 8.23 -3.78 -13.29
CA TYR A 82 7.42 -4.99 -13.47
C TYR A 82 8.14 -6.18 -14.17
N GLY A 83 9.46 -6.17 -14.29
CA GLY A 83 10.26 -7.38 -14.50
C GLY A 83 10.32 -8.24 -13.23
N ASN A 84 10.81 -9.48 -13.35
CA ASN A 84 10.97 -10.43 -12.22
C ASN A 84 11.97 -9.97 -11.13
N SER A 85 12.33 -8.68 -11.08
CA SER A 85 13.21 -8.07 -10.09
C SER A 85 12.48 -7.56 -8.84
N ASP A 86 11.17 -7.26 -8.93
CA ASP A 86 10.39 -6.93 -7.74
C ASP A 86 10.46 -8.03 -6.69
N GLY A 87 10.25 -7.67 -5.44
CA GLY A 87 10.14 -8.66 -4.38
C GLY A 87 9.21 -8.21 -3.29
N PHE A 88 9.31 -8.86 -2.13
CA PHE A 88 8.32 -8.72 -1.06
C PHE A 88 8.97 -8.49 0.28
N LEU A 89 8.36 -7.58 1.04
CA LEU A 89 8.66 -7.38 2.45
C LEU A 89 7.67 -8.16 3.29
N LYS A 90 8.19 -8.97 4.20
CA LYS A 90 7.40 -9.78 5.13
C LYS A 90 7.03 -8.96 6.36
N TYR A 91 5.73 -8.79 6.58
CA TYR A 91 5.15 -8.20 7.78
C TYR A 91 4.51 -9.29 8.62
N GLN A 92 4.87 -9.38 9.90
CA GLN A 92 4.32 -10.38 10.81
C GLN A 92 3.25 -9.79 11.72
N ARG A 93 2.35 -10.63 12.26
CA ARG A 93 1.34 -10.20 13.25
C ARG A 93 0.47 -9.05 12.73
N MET A 94 0.00 -9.18 11.51
CA MET A 94 -0.86 -8.19 10.87
C MET A 94 -2.31 -8.63 10.95
N LYS A 95 -3.23 -7.67 11.13
CA LYS A 95 -4.58 -7.78 10.57
C LYS A 95 -4.43 -7.63 9.07
N LEU A 96 -4.97 -8.57 8.31
CA LEU A 96 -4.93 -8.51 6.86
C LEU A 96 -5.75 -7.29 6.37
N PRO A 97 -5.35 -6.68 5.23
CA PRO A 97 -6.10 -5.57 4.65
C PRO A 97 -7.55 -5.94 4.34
N ASP A 98 -8.39 -4.93 4.15
CA ASP A 98 -9.74 -5.10 3.64
C ASP A 98 -9.77 -6.00 2.39
N THR A 99 -10.70 -6.95 2.36
CA THR A 99 -10.76 -8.01 1.33
C THR A 99 -11.80 -7.74 0.24
N SER A 100 -12.44 -6.57 0.21
CA SER A 100 -13.51 -6.25 -0.75
C SER A 100 -13.08 -6.33 -2.22
N THR A 101 -11.79 -6.04 -2.50
CA THR A 101 -11.18 -6.11 -3.84
C THR A 101 -10.12 -7.20 -3.96
N SER A 102 -10.10 -8.13 -3.00
CA SER A 102 -9.14 -9.25 -2.99
C SER A 102 -9.57 -10.42 -3.88
N TRP A 103 -8.62 -11.28 -4.23
CA TRP A 103 -8.88 -12.57 -4.87
C TRP A 103 -8.19 -13.68 -4.09
N PHE A 104 -8.76 -14.89 -4.08
CA PHE A 104 -8.20 -16.01 -3.33
C PHE A 104 -8.29 -17.34 -4.11
N ASP A 105 -7.41 -18.26 -3.75
CA ASP A 105 -7.41 -19.64 -4.22
C ASP A 105 -7.01 -20.58 -3.08
N LYS A 106 -7.84 -21.58 -2.78
CA LYS A 106 -7.58 -22.56 -1.71
C LYS A 106 -6.54 -23.62 -2.08
N SER A 107 -6.37 -23.88 -3.37
CA SER A 107 -5.50 -24.93 -3.88
C SER A 107 -4.03 -24.50 -3.97
N MET A 108 -3.80 -23.19 -4.15
CA MET A 108 -2.45 -22.64 -4.30
C MET A 108 -1.68 -22.65 -2.98
N ASN A 109 -0.39 -22.95 -3.06
CA ASN A 109 0.53 -22.74 -1.93
C ASN A 109 1.13 -21.32 -1.93
N LEU A 110 1.86 -20.98 -0.87
CA LEU A 110 2.40 -19.64 -0.67
C LEU A 110 3.42 -19.22 -1.75
N GLU A 111 4.21 -20.15 -2.28
CA GLU A 111 5.21 -19.86 -3.32
C GLU A 111 4.53 -19.66 -4.69
N GLU A 112 3.50 -20.46 -4.99
CA GLU A 112 2.64 -20.25 -6.16
C GLU A 112 1.93 -18.89 -6.08
N CYS A 113 1.43 -18.52 -4.90
CA CYS A 113 0.79 -17.24 -4.64
C CYS A 113 1.74 -16.06 -4.91
N LYS A 114 2.98 -16.15 -4.43
CA LYS A 114 4.06 -15.18 -4.69
C LYS A 114 4.33 -15.04 -6.19
N ASN A 115 4.50 -16.15 -6.89
CA ASN A 115 4.79 -16.16 -8.33
C ASN A 115 3.62 -15.61 -9.16
N PHE A 116 2.38 -15.91 -8.75
CA PHE A 116 1.19 -15.34 -9.36
C PHE A 116 1.13 -13.82 -9.17
N CYS A 117 1.43 -13.35 -7.95
CA CYS A 117 1.51 -11.93 -7.65
C CYS A 117 2.59 -11.23 -8.49
N LEU A 118 3.80 -11.80 -8.60
CA LEU A 118 4.88 -11.22 -9.40
C LEU A 118 4.49 -11.01 -10.87
N LYS A 119 3.79 -11.99 -11.46
CA LYS A 119 3.30 -11.94 -12.84
C LYS A 119 2.19 -10.91 -13.06
N ASN A 120 1.43 -10.58 -12.02
CA ASN A 120 0.34 -9.63 -12.11
C ASN A 120 0.81 -8.22 -11.68
N CYS A 121 0.84 -7.28 -12.63
CA CYS A 121 1.36 -5.94 -12.38
C CYS A 121 0.52 -5.12 -11.40
N SER A 122 -0.74 -5.49 -11.18
CA SER A 122 -1.58 -4.81 -10.20
C SER A 122 -1.43 -5.40 -8.81
N CYS A 123 -0.79 -6.56 -8.64
CA CYS A 123 -0.69 -7.19 -7.32
C CYS A 123 0.21 -6.40 -6.39
N THR A 124 -0.32 -6.07 -5.21
CA THR A 124 0.36 -5.25 -4.18
C THR A 124 0.75 -6.06 -2.97
N ALA A 125 -0.04 -7.06 -2.58
CA ALA A 125 0.27 -7.90 -1.45
C ALA A 125 -0.31 -9.30 -1.60
N TYR A 126 0.28 -10.26 -0.87
CA TYR A 126 -0.28 -11.60 -0.73
C TYR A 126 -0.11 -12.14 0.68
N ALA A 127 -0.91 -13.16 1.03
CA ALA A 127 -0.82 -13.89 2.28
C ALA A 127 -1.37 -15.32 2.09
N ASN A 128 -1.15 -16.19 3.08
CA ASN A 128 -1.92 -17.44 3.17
C ASN A 128 -3.42 -17.14 3.35
N LEU A 129 -4.28 -18.05 2.93
CA LEU A 129 -5.72 -17.94 3.20
C LEU A 129 -6.08 -18.54 4.56
N ASP A 130 -5.42 -19.63 4.93
CA ASP A 130 -5.56 -20.33 6.19
C ASP A 130 -4.19 -20.45 6.87
N ILE A 131 -4.12 -20.24 8.18
CA ILE A 131 -2.87 -20.26 8.96
C ILE A 131 -2.61 -21.60 9.66
N ARG A 132 -3.57 -22.53 9.63
CA ARG A 132 -3.42 -23.86 10.22
C ARG A 132 -2.35 -24.67 9.49
N ASP A 133 -1.74 -25.62 10.19
CA ASP A 133 -0.81 -26.61 9.63
C ASP A 133 0.37 -26.01 8.83
N GLY A 134 0.85 -24.83 9.23
CA GLY A 134 1.96 -24.13 8.57
C GLY A 134 1.53 -23.19 7.44
N GLY A 135 0.23 -23.13 7.15
CA GLY A 135 -0.38 -22.18 6.22
C GLY A 135 -0.71 -22.80 4.86
N SER A 136 -1.89 -22.47 4.34
CA SER A 136 -2.37 -22.95 3.03
C SER A 136 -3.26 -21.93 2.33
N GLY A 137 -3.45 -22.14 1.03
CA GLY A 137 -4.18 -21.23 0.17
C GLY A 137 -3.43 -19.91 -0.10
N CYS A 138 -4.00 -19.14 -1.01
CA CYS A 138 -3.49 -17.88 -1.50
C CYS A 138 -4.57 -16.81 -1.34
N LEU A 139 -4.19 -15.66 -0.81
CA LEU A 139 -5.01 -14.46 -0.76
C LEU A 139 -4.18 -13.30 -1.32
N LEU A 140 -4.73 -12.60 -2.31
CA LEU A 140 -4.06 -11.58 -3.10
C LEU A 140 -4.84 -10.26 -3.05
N TRP A 141 -4.09 -9.17 -2.93
CA TRP A 141 -4.60 -7.82 -3.04
C TRP A 141 -3.99 -7.10 -4.22
N PHE A 142 -4.78 -6.22 -4.84
CA PHE A 142 -4.40 -5.45 -6.01
C PHE A 142 -4.48 -3.95 -5.72
N ASN A 143 -3.67 -3.16 -6.44
CA ASN A 143 -3.61 -1.70 -6.35
C ASN A 143 -3.32 -1.21 -4.92
N ASN A 144 -4.25 -0.55 -4.26
CA ASN A 144 -4.06 0.00 -2.92
C ASN A 144 -4.62 -0.96 -1.86
N ILE A 145 -3.90 -1.09 -0.75
CA ILE A 145 -4.39 -1.82 0.43
C ILE A 145 -4.81 -0.82 1.51
N VAL A 146 -5.84 -1.16 2.28
CA VAL A 146 -6.41 -0.30 3.32
C VAL A 146 -6.76 -1.13 4.55
N ASP A 147 -6.91 -0.45 5.69
CA ASP A 147 -7.34 -1.06 6.96
C ASP A 147 -6.36 -2.12 7.51
N VAL A 148 -5.07 -1.92 7.23
CA VAL A 148 -3.97 -2.74 7.75
C VAL A 148 -3.59 -2.25 9.15
N ARG A 149 -3.51 -3.18 10.12
CA ARG A 149 -2.99 -2.89 11.46
C ARG A 149 -2.00 -3.92 11.96
N LYS A 150 -1.11 -3.45 12.82
CA LYS A 150 -0.21 -4.28 13.61
C LYS A 150 -0.95 -4.77 14.84
N LEU A 151 -0.76 -6.06 15.15
CA LEU A 151 -1.28 -6.69 16.35
C LEU A 151 -0.12 -6.99 17.32
N THR A 152 -0.39 -6.84 18.61
CA THR A 152 0.56 -7.17 19.68
C THR A 152 0.70 -8.68 19.83
N THR A 153 -0.43 -9.38 19.73
CA THR A 153 -0.57 -10.84 19.83
C THR A 153 -1.40 -11.38 18.67
N GLY A 154 -1.11 -12.61 18.25
CA GLY A 154 -1.79 -13.24 17.09
C GLY A 154 -1.48 -12.54 15.77
N GLY A 155 -2.47 -12.52 14.87
CA GLY A 155 -2.34 -11.99 13.52
C GLY A 155 -1.67 -12.95 12.55
N GLN A 156 -1.41 -12.45 11.34
CA GLN A 156 -0.90 -13.25 10.23
C GLN A 156 0.26 -12.55 9.51
N ASP A 157 1.08 -13.34 8.81
CA ASP A 157 2.08 -12.82 7.90
C ASP A 157 1.44 -12.24 6.63
N LEU A 158 1.83 -11.02 6.27
CA LEU A 158 1.43 -10.31 5.04
C LEU A 158 2.70 -9.97 4.26
N PHE A 159 2.71 -10.23 2.95
CA PHE A 159 3.84 -9.98 2.07
C PHE A 159 3.50 -8.83 1.13
N ILE A 160 4.18 -7.70 1.25
CA ILE A 160 3.90 -6.49 0.46
C ILE A 160 4.96 -6.35 -0.65
N ARG A 161 4.49 -6.23 -1.89
CA ARG A 161 5.34 -6.07 -3.08
C ARG A 161 6.03 -4.71 -3.04
N VAL A 162 7.33 -4.70 -3.27
CA VAL A 162 8.16 -3.50 -3.39
C VAL A 162 9.16 -3.65 -4.54
N ALA A 163 9.68 -2.54 -5.03
CA ALA A 163 10.75 -2.54 -6.02
C ALA A 163 11.99 -3.25 -5.47
N ALA A 164 12.77 -3.87 -6.36
CA ALA A 164 14.01 -4.59 -6.02
C ALA A 164 14.94 -3.78 -5.10
N SER A 165 15.06 -2.48 -5.38
CA SER A 165 15.91 -1.52 -4.66
C SER A 165 15.49 -1.26 -3.21
N GLU A 166 14.26 -1.60 -2.83
CA GLU A 166 13.74 -1.45 -1.47
C GLU A 166 13.97 -2.70 -0.60
N ILE A 167 14.41 -3.82 -1.21
CA ILE A 167 14.67 -5.08 -0.51
C ILE A 167 16.03 -4.99 0.19
N GLY A 168 16.09 -5.37 1.46
CA GLY A 168 17.33 -5.34 2.27
C GLY A 168 17.66 -3.97 2.87
N VAL A 169 16.88 -2.92 2.56
CA VAL A 169 16.96 -1.63 3.24
C VAL A 169 16.36 -1.77 4.64
N LYS A 170 17.19 -1.96 5.67
CA LYS A 170 16.73 -1.88 7.06
C LYS A 170 16.62 -0.41 7.47
N ARG A 171 15.43 0.05 7.88
CA ARG A 171 15.28 1.31 8.61
C ARG A 171 16.05 1.20 9.93
N THR A 172 17.28 1.69 9.96
CA THR A 172 18.07 1.72 11.19
C THR A 172 17.64 2.93 12.01
N CYS A 173 16.52 2.83 12.72
CA CYS A 173 16.26 3.73 13.84
C CYS A 173 17.04 3.20 15.03
N ARG A 174 18.21 3.80 15.30
CA ARG A 174 19.00 3.50 16.49
C ARG A 174 18.21 3.99 17.70
N ASN A 175 17.86 3.08 18.62
CA ASN A 175 17.24 3.41 19.91
C ASN A 175 17.99 4.55 20.59
N MET A 176 17.29 5.65 20.90
CA MET A 176 17.82 6.69 21.78
C MET A 176 17.08 6.58 23.12
N MET A 177 17.49 5.62 23.94
CA MET A 177 17.19 5.62 25.37
C MET A 177 18.49 5.43 26.15
N ASN A 178 18.63 6.29 27.16
CA ASN A 178 19.62 6.30 28.24
C ASN A 178 20.97 6.94 27.94
N ILE A 179 21.06 8.28 28.07
CA ILE A 179 21.97 8.92 29.04
C ILE A 179 21.29 10.21 29.54
N ARG A 180 20.65 10.14 30.72
CA ARG A 180 20.40 11.32 31.56
C ARG A 180 21.14 11.03 32.85
N GLU A 181 22.29 11.67 33.02
CA GLU A 181 22.69 12.24 34.30
C GLU A 181 23.96 13.09 34.14
N HIS A 182 23.85 14.33 34.60
CA HIS A 182 24.90 15.33 34.79
C HIS A 182 25.41 16.08 33.57
N CYS A 183 24.61 17.06 33.13
CA CYS A 183 25.14 18.28 32.52
C CYS A 183 24.45 19.50 33.15
N THR A 184 24.85 19.82 34.37
CA THR A 184 24.67 21.16 34.92
C THR A 184 26.07 21.74 35.10
N ILE A 185 26.26 22.96 34.61
CA ILE A 185 27.27 23.95 35.03
C ILE A 185 28.44 24.19 34.03
N LEU A 186 28.28 25.32 33.34
CA LEU A 186 29.29 26.31 32.88
C LEU A 186 29.82 26.26 31.43
N SER A 187 29.10 27.02 30.60
CA SER A 187 29.62 28.12 29.76
C SER A 187 30.87 27.87 28.91
N LEU A 188 30.66 27.30 27.72
CA LEU A 188 31.25 27.82 26.49
C LEU A 188 30.19 27.76 25.37
N GLU A 189 29.84 28.93 24.86
CA GLU A 189 28.94 29.08 23.72
C GLU A 189 29.52 28.40 22.48
N LYS A 190 28.65 27.71 21.72
CA LYS A 190 28.90 26.87 20.52
C LYS A 190 29.23 25.40 20.82
N ILE A 191 28.22 24.60 21.19
CA ILE A 191 27.94 23.19 20.75
C ILE A 191 26.58 22.79 21.38
N CYS A 192 25.49 23.45 21.00
CA CYS A 192 24.12 22.93 21.28
C CYS A 192 23.20 22.94 20.05
N ASP A 193 23.55 23.62 18.95
CA ASP A 193 22.71 23.61 17.74
C ASP A 193 23.18 22.63 16.64
N GLN A 194 24.27 21.89 16.84
CA GLN A 194 24.84 21.02 15.78
C GLN A 194 24.48 19.53 15.90
N LYS A 195 23.60 19.12 16.82
CA LYS A 195 23.23 17.70 16.99
C LYS A 195 21.72 17.44 17.18
N ALA A 196 20.87 18.31 16.63
CA ALA A 196 19.47 17.99 16.31
C ALA A 196 19.20 17.98 14.79
N SER A 197 20.17 18.37 13.96
CA SER A 197 20.06 18.48 12.50
C SER A 197 20.51 17.25 11.71
N ASN A 198 21.04 16.20 12.38
CA ASN A 198 21.51 14.97 11.72
C ASN A 198 20.54 13.79 11.74
N CYS A 199 19.27 14.00 12.11
CA CYS A 199 18.18 13.05 11.82
C CYS A 199 17.25 13.54 10.69
N HIS A 200 17.74 14.48 9.87
CA HIS A 200 17.05 14.96 8.66
C HIS A 200 17.73 14.55 7.35
N GLN A 201 18.75 13.69 7.37
CA GLN A 201 19.50 13.31 6.17
C GLN A 201 19.78 11.80 6.09
N LEU A 202 18.72 11.03 5.89
CA LEU A 202 18.67 10.02 4.83
C LEU A 202 17.32 10.13 4.10
N THR A 203 16.83 11.34 3.85
CA THR A 203 16.28 11.61 2.52
C THR A 203 17.43 11.32 1.57
N GLY A 204 17.36 10.19 0.86
CA GLY A 204 18.31 9.89 -0.20
C GLY A 204 18.51 11.17 -1.00
N LYS A 205 19.77 11.54 -1.24
CA LYS A 205 20.10 12.64 -2.15
C LYS A 205 19.15 12.51 -3.33
N ASN A 206 18.33 13.54 -3.52
CA ASN A 206 17.57 13.74 -4.73
C ASN A 206 18.58 13.73 -5.90
N GLN A 207 18.89 12.55 -6.42
CA GLN A 207 18.78 12.43 -7.85
C GLN A 207 17.28 12.51 -8.10
N VAL A 208 16.81 13.76 -8.25
CA VAL A 208 15.82 14.02 -9.27
C VAL A 208 16.48 13.46 -10.53
N VAL A 209 16.22 12.18 -10.83
CA VAL A 209 16.26 11.75 -12.22
C VAL A 209 15.15 12.55 -12.82
N SER A 210 15.55 13.74 -13.27
CA SER A 210 14.79 14.59 -14.12
C SER A 210 14.57 13.74 -15.36
N TRP A 211 13.48 12.98 -15.38
CA TRP A 211 12.81 12.63 -16.60
C TRP A 211 12.32 13.95 -17.17
N LYS A 212 13.26 14.71 -17.77
CA LYS A 212 12.89 15.64 -18.82
C LYS A 212 12.07 14.79 -19.75
N ASN A 213 10.82 15.18 -19.95
CA ASN A 213 9.99 14.67 -21.01
C ASN A 213 10.86 14.66 -22.28
N HIS A 214 11.37 13.49 -22.66
CA HIS A 214 11.83 13.23 -24.00
C HIS A 214 10.56 13.12 -24.84
N THR A 215 9.87 14.25 -25.01
CA THR A 215 9.15 14.51 -26.25
C THR A 215 10.23 14.73 -27.27
N ASP A 216 10.78 13.62 -27.76
CA ASP A 216 11.61 13.65 -28.95
C ASP A 216 10.72 14.15 -30.08
N ASN A 217 11.24 15.16 -30.76
CA ASN A 217 10.56 15.96 -31.75
C ASN A 217 10.34 15.08 -32.99
N THR A 218 9.28 14.29 -32.98
CA THR A 218 8.80 13.56 -34.16
C THR A 218 7.39 14.05 -34.42
N GLN A 219 7.25 14.67 -35.59
CA GLN A 219 6.08 15.33 -36.17
C GLN A 219 4.75 14.78 -35.63
N LYS A 220 4.07 15.59 -34.81
CA LYS A 220 2.68 15.37 -34.44
C LYS A 220 1.81 15.67 -35.66
N GLU A 221 1.20 14.64 -36.21
CA GLU A 221 -0.16 14.81 -36.71
C GLU A 221 -1.07 15.03 -35.49
N GLU A 222 -1.85 16.11 -35.49
CA GLU A 222 -2.85 16.42 -34.47
C GLU A 222 -3.98 15.38 -34.54
N ILE A 223 -3.84 14.29 -33.80
CA ILE A 223 -4.96 13.39 -33.54
C ILE A 223 -5.72 13.97 -32.34
N ASP A 224 -6.98 14.35 -32.55
CA ASP A 224 -7.89 14.90 -31.53
C ASP A 224 -8.38 13.77 -30.61
N ILE A 225 -7.48 13.28 -29.75
CA ILE A 225 -7.78 12.21 -28.79
C ILE A 225 -8.31 12.86 -27.50
N PRO A 226 -9.53 12.52 -27.04
CA PRO A 226 -10.04 13.04 -25.78
C PRO A 226 -9.16 12.58 -24.62
N ILE A 227 -8.63 13.56 -23.88
CA ILE A 227 -7.77 13.33 -22.70
C ILE A 227 -8.67 13.22 -21.46
N PHE A 228 -8.53 12.12 -20.72
CA PHE A 228 -9.22 11.90 -19.46
C PHE A 228 -8.23 11.95 -18.29
N ASP A 229 -8.62 12.60 -17.19
CA ASP A 229 -7.88 12.54 -15.94
C ASP A 229 -7.89 11.11 -15.37
N LEU A 230 -6.78 10.73 -14.73
CA LEU A 230 -6.64 9.39 -14.13
C LEU A 230 -7.74 9.11 -13.07
N SER A 231 -8.19 10.13 -12.33
CA SER A 231 -9.29 10.00 -11.36
C SER A 231 -10.61 9.61 -12.03
N THR A 232 -10.91 10.17 -13.20
CA THR A 232 -12.09 9.83 -14.00
C THR A 232 -12.03 8.37 -14.45
N ILE A 233 -10.88 7.94 -14.94
CA ILE A 233 -10.65 6.57 -15.38
C ILE A 233 -10.67 5.58 -14.20
N ALA A 234 -10.07 5.95 -13.07
CA ALA A 234 -10.07 5.15 -11.85
C ALA A 234 -11.51 4.97 -11.34
N ASN A 235 -12.32 6.04 -11.26
CA ASN A 235 -13.72 5.94 -10.87
C ASN A 235 -14.51 5.05 -11.83
N ALA A 236 -14.32 5.23 -13.15
CA ALA A 236 -15.02 4.44 -14.15
C ALA A 236 -14.71 2.93 -14.06
N THR A 237 -13.50 2.57 -13.63
CA THR A 237 -13.04 1.18 -13.52
C THR A 237 -13.10 0.61 -12.10
N ASN A 238 -13.64 1.38 -11.14
CA ASN A 238 -13.61 1.08 -9.71
C ASN A 238 -12.18 0.82 -9.19
N ASP A 239 -11.31 1.81 -9.37
CA ASP A 239 -9.87 1.81 -9.09
C ASP A 239 -9.16 0.59 -9.71
N PHE A 240 -9.43 0.34 -11.00
CA PHE A 240 -8.87 -0.79 -11.74
C PHE A 240 -9.14 -2.14 -11.06
N SER A 241 -10.37 -2.34 -10.56
CA SER A 241 -10.79 -3.55 -9.87
C SER A 241 -10.56 -4.80 -10.74
N ILE A 242 -10.04 -5.86 -10.12
CA ILE A 242 -9.80 -7.14 -10.81
C ILE A 242 -11.08 -7.76 -11.37
N ILE A 243 -12.23 -7.48 -10.76
CA ILE A 243 -13.55 -7.96 -11.21
C ILE A 243 -13.90 -7.36 -12.58
N ASN A 244 -13.42 -6.14 -12.83
CA ASN A 244 -13.61 -5.44 -14.09
C ASN A 244 -12.55 -5.80 -15.14
N LYS A 245 -11.57 -6.65 -14.82
CA LYS A 245 -10.52 -7.02 -15.77
C LYS A 245 -11.10 -7.87 -16.90
N LEU A 246 -10.99 -7.36 -18.13
CA LEU A 246 -11.41 -8.05 -19.35
C LEU A 246 -10.33 -9.01 -19.87
N GLY A 247 -9.06 -8.71 -19.61
CA GLY A 247 -7.93 -9.53 -20.04
C GLY A 247 -6.58 -8.91 -19.68
N GLU A 248 -5.50 -9.61 -19.95
CA GLU A 248 -4.13 -9.10 -19.85
C GLU A 248 -3.29 -9.69 -20.98
N GLY A 249 -2.54 -8.82 -21.66
CA GLY A 249 -1.62 -9.19 -22.73
C GLY A 249 -0.26 -8.55 -22.52
N GLY A 250 0.58 -8.58 -23.56
CA GLY A 250 1.97 -8.09 -23.48
C GLY A 250 2.10 -6.66 -22.98
N PHE A 251 1.13 -5.78 -23.28
CA PHE A 251 1.14 -4.37 -22.90
C PHE A 251 0.49 -4.07 -21.53
N GLY A 252 0.01 -5.08 -20.82
CA GLY A 252 -0.66 -4.95 -19.53
C GLY A 252 -2.16 -5.27 -19.54
N PRO A 253 -2.84 -5.07 -18.40
CA PRO A 253 -4.25 -5.42 -18.22
C PRO A 253 -5.21 -4.45 -18.91
N VAL A 254 -6.33 -4.99 -19.37
CA VAL A 254 -7.49 -4.26 -19.90
C VAL A 254 -8.65 -4.40 -18.94
N TYR A 255 -9.30 -3.29 -18.59
CA TYR A 255 -10.44 -3.24 -17.67
C TYR A 255 -11.68 -2.71 -18.39
N LYS A 256 -12.85 -3.23 -18.02
CA LYS A 256 -14.14 -2.60 -18.30
C LYS A 256 -14.30 -1.40 -17.36
N GLY A 257 -14.73 -0.27 -17.89
CA GLY A 257 -15.20 0.85 -17.10
C GLY A 257 -16.47 1.44 -17.67
N THR A 258 -17.18 2.21 -16.85
CA THR A 258 -18.35 2.99 -17.27
C THR A 258 -18.13 4.43 -16.82
N LEU A 259 -18.00 5.34 -17.78
CA LEU A 259 -17.82 6.78 -17.53
C LEU A 259 -19.09 7.37 -16.87
N ALA A 260 -18.97 8.54 -16.24
CA ALA A 260 -20.09 9.18 -15.53
C ALA A 260 -21.28 9.53 -16.44
N ASN A 261 -21.05 9.68 -17.75
CA ASN A 261 -22.08 9.87 -18.77
C ASN A 261 -22.78 8.56 -19.19
N GLY A 262 -22.45 7.42 -18.57
CA GLY A 262 -23.00 6.10 -18.88
C GLY A 262 -22.31 5.37 -20.04
N GLN A 263 -21.25 5.94 -20.62
CA GLN A 263 -20.52 5.32 -21.72
C GLN A 263 -19.59 4.21 -21.22
N ASP A 264 -19.77 3.00 -21.74
CA ASP A 264 -18.86 1.88 -21.49
C ASP A 264 -17.54 2.09 -22.24
N VAL A 265 -16.42 1.84 -21.56
CA VAL A 265 -15.05 1.98 -22.08
C VAL A 265 -14.20 0.75 -21.73
N ALA A 266 -13.24 0.44 -22.60
CA ALA A 266 -12.16 -0.50 -22.31
C ALA A 266 -10.89 0.30 -21.99
N VAL A 267 -10.39 0.16 -20.76
CA VAL A 267 -9.23 0.90 -20.26
C VAL A 267 -8.03 -0.02 -20.25
N LYS A 268 -7.08 0.20 -21.16
CA LYS A 268 -5.80 -0.52 -21.19
C LYS A 268 -4.79 0.22 -20.33
N ARG A 269 -4.23 -0.47 -19.34
CA ARG A 269 -3.21 0.10 -18.44
C ARG A 269 -1.86 -0.51 -18.80
N LEU A 270 -0.89 0.35 -19.13
CA LEU A 270 0.46 -0.07 -19.45
C LEU A 270 1.10 -0.81 -18.26
N CYS A 271 1.73 -1.95 -18.53
CA CYS A 271 2.63 -2.62 -17.61
C CYS A 271 4.07 -2.71 -18.15
N ASN A 272 5.07 -2.41 -17.32
CA ASN A 272 6.50 -2.45 -17.72
C ASN A 272 7.06 -3.86 -17.98
N ASN A 273 6.31 -4.94 -17.75
CA ASN A 273 6.71 -6.27 -18.19
C ASN A 273 6.54 -6.47 -19.71
N SER A 274 5.92 -5.51 -20.39
CA SER A 274 5.89 -5.45 -21.84
C SER A 274 7.31 -5.31 -22.38
N GLY A 275 7.80 -6.26 -23.17
CA GLY A 275 9.12 -6.18 -23.82
C GLY A 275 9.26 -5.06 -24.86
N GLN A 276 8.34 -4.08 -24.83
CA GLN A 276 7.96 -3.17 -25.91
C GLN A 276 7.91 -1.69 -25.45
N GLY A 277 7.85 -1.43 -24.14
CA GLY A 277 8.04 -0.09 -23.58
C GLY A 277 6.92 0.93 -23.89
N PRO A 278 7.00 2.15 -23.31
CA PRO A 278 5.94 3.15 -23.38
C PRO A 278 5.71 3.73 -24.78
N LYS A 279 6.73 3.70 -25.65
CA LYS A 279 6.64 4.20 -27.03
C LYS A 279 5.73 3.32 -27.90
N GLU A 280 5.81 2.01 -27.72
CA GLU A 280 5.02 1.06 -28.51
C GLU A 280 3.57 0.99 -28.01
N PHE A 281 3.33 1.22 -26.72
CA PHE A 281 1.99 1.44 -26.17
C PHE A 281 1.31 2.67 -26.77
N ILE A 282 2.02 3.79 -26.86
CA ILE A 282 1.46 5.01 -27.49
C ILE A 282 1.20 4.78 -28.97
N ASN A 283 2.12 4.11 -29.69
CA ASN A 283 1.91 3.78 -31.10
C ASN A 283 0.68 2.89 -31.31
N GLU A 284 0.44 1.89 -30.44
CA GLU A 284 -0.75 1.04 -30.52
C GLU A 284 -2.04 1.83 -30.25
N VAL A 285 -2.04 2.72 -29.25
CA VAL A 285 -3.19 3.59 -28.96
C VAL A 285 -3.49 4.54 -30.11
N VAL A 286 -2.44 5.12 -30.72
CA VAL A 286 -2.57 5.97 -31.92
C VAL A 286 -3.12 5.18 -33.10
N LEU A 287 -2.53 4.01 -33.40
CA LEU A 287 -3.00 3.15 -34.50
C LEU A 287 -4.44 2.68 -34.33
N ILE A 288 -4.90 2.46 -33.09
CA ILE A 288 -6.29 2.08 -32.82
C ILE A 288 -7.25 3.29 -32.93
N ALA A 289 -6.79 4.49 -32.59
CA ALA A 289 -7.58 5.71 -32.72
C ALA A 289 -7.82 6.11 -34.19
N ASP A 290 -6.96 5.66 -35.10
CA ASP A 290 -7.04 5.91 -36.55
C ASP A 290 -7.79 4.81 -37.35
N LEU A 291 -8.33 3.77 -36.68
CA LEU A 291 -9.15 2.70 -37.28
C LEU A 291 -10.65 3.03 -37.29
#